data_AF-D8UGS5-F1
#
_entry.id   AF-D8UGS5-F1
#
_cell.length_a   1.000
_cell.length_b   1.000
_cell.length_c   1.000
_cell.angle_alpha   90.00
_cell.angle_beta   90.00
_cell.angle_gamma   90.00
#
_symmetry.space_group_name_H-M   'P 1'
#
loop_
_entity.id
_entity.type
_entity.pdbx_description
1 polymer ?
#
loop_
_entity_poly.entity_id
_entity_poly.type
_entity_poly.pdbx_seq_one_letter_code
_entity_poly.pdbx_strand_id
1 'polypeptide(L)'
;MCKSISWSQVAVLVLQVAVAQSLPIIRPVLPRGQHCCPVERGILWKKDIRGLDSSASSMLAPLLNYRFLLPELQLRDAVGHHGNALRLRKFVSELISGIRPLRVGVLGGSISWGEEATVRGHTDWFSIFTDWLPRVSARNGCVPGTTSTYSLLCLEELVDQEVDLVLVEYGVNDVFADQLVHNTAVMGLERLLRRLMELPGWPAVVGVAVPRIKTSSFGAFHATSLARHNLGGRAGRHSSLPRIP
;
A
#
# COMPACT_ATOMS: atom_id res chain seq x y z
N MET A 1 -25.44 -12.93 -0.08
CA MET A 1 -24.97 -11.66 -0.66
C MET A 1 -23.97 -11.02 0.29
N CYS A 2 -22.67 -11.24 0.07
CA CYS A 2 -21.62 -10.60 0.88
C CYS A 2 -21.39 -9.18 0.37
N LYS A 3 -21.39 -8.18 1.27
CA LYS A 3 -21.02 -6.80 0.94
C LYS A 3 -19.58 -6.81 0.44
N SER A 4 -19.37 -6.52 -0.84
CA SER A 4 -18.04 -6.39 -1.43
C SER A 4 -17.21 -5.42 -0.61
N ILE A 5 -15.98 -5.79 -0.28
CA ILE A 5 -15.00 -4.80 0.19
C ILE A 5 -14.92 -3.74 -0.91
N SER A 6 -15.27 -2.51 -0.57
CA SER A 6 -15.24 -1.41 -1.53
C SER A 6 -13.78 -1.13 -1.84
N TRP A 7 -13.30 -1.50 -3.03
CA TRP A 7 -11.91 -1.29 -3.45
C TRP A 7 -11.47 0.17 -3.37
N SER A 8 -12.42 1.10 -3.53
CA SER A 8 -12.20 2.53 -3.26
C SER A 8 -11.71 2.82 -1.84
N GLN A 9 -12.14 2.08 -0.81
CA GLN A 9 -11.66 2.25 0.56
C GLN A 9 -10.23 1.76 0.74
N VAL A 10 -9.84 0.70 0.03
CA VAL A 10 -8.47 0.17 0.08
C VAL A 10 -7.52 1.15 -0.59
N ALA A 11 -7.89 1.67 -1.76
CA ALA A 11 -7.12 2.66 -2.51
C ALA A 11 -6.89 3.95 -1.71
N VAL A 12 -7.97 4.55 -1.18
CA VAL A 12 -7.87 5.80 -0.41
C VAL A 12 -7.05 5.59 0.87
N LEU A 13 -7.13 4.42 1.51
CA LEU A 13 -6.33 4.15 2.71
C LEU A 13 -4.84 4.01 2.40
N VAL A 14 -4.46 3.34 1.31
CA VAL A 14 -3.05 3.25 0.87
C VAL A 14 -2.49 4.65 0.64
N LEU A 15 -3.26 5.50 -0.04
CA LEU A 15 -2.92 6.89 -0.31
C LEU A 15 -2.82 7.73 0.96
N GLN A 16 -3.77 7.62 1.88
CA GLN A 16 -3.72 8.36 3.13
C GLN A 16 -2.57 7.93 4.02
N VAL A 17 -2.24 6.64 4.10
CA VAL A 17 -1.06 6.18 4.85
C VAL A 17 0.21 6.70 4.19
N ALA A 18 0.30 6.69 2.85
CA ALA A 18 1.41 7.29 2.13
C ALA A 18 1.57 8.79 2.46
N VAL A 19 0.47 9.54 2.47
CA VAL A 19 0.44 10.97 2.82
C VAL A 19 0.79 11.19 4.31
N ALA A 20 0.22 10.40 5.21
CA ALA A 20 0.50 10.45 6.65
C ALA A 20 1.97 10.22 6.93
N GLN A 21 2.51 9.21 6.27
CA GLN A 21 3.89 8.85 6.39
C GLN A 21 4.77 9.90 5.74
N SER A 22 4.33 10.67 4.75
CA SER A 22 5.12 11.69 4.06
C SER A 22 5.14 13.06 4.73
N LEU A 23 4.15 13.38 5.57
CA LEU A 23 4.16 14.64 6.31
C LEU A 23 5.30 14.65 7.34
N PRO A 24 6.02 15.78 7.49
CA PRO A 24 7.03 15.91 8.53
C PRO A 24 6.37 15.66 9.88
N ILE A 25 6.99 14.82 10.71
CA ILE A 25 6.63 14.72 12.12
C ILE A 25 6.98 16.07 12.73
N ILE A 26 6.02 16.98 12.81
CA ILE A 26 6.13 18.16 13.67
C ILE A 26 6.18 17.57 15.08
N ARG A 27 7.39 17.43 15.63
CA ARG A 27 7.54 17.11 17.04
C ARG A 27 6.89 18.26 17.80
N PRO A 28 5.84 18.02 18.61
CA PRO A 28 5.36 19.06 19.49
C PRO A 28 6.55 19.48 20.36
N VAL A 29 6.92 20.76 20.29
CA VAL A 29 7.82 21.37 21.27
C VAL A 29 7.03 21.34 22.58
N LEU A 30 7.24 20.31 23.38
CA LEU A 30 6.64 20.23 24.70
C LEU A 30 7.20 21.38 25.54
N PRO A 31 6.35 22.24 26.14
CA PRO A 31 6.82 23.20 27.12
C PRO A 31 7.48 22.44 28.28
N ARG A 32 8.68 22.88 28.69
CA ARG A 32 9.39 22.29 29.83
C ARG A 32 8.51 22.42 31.07
N GLY A 33 8.11 21.30 31.68
CA GLY A 33 7.57 21.30 33.05
C GLY A 33 6.22 20.65 33.31
N GLN A 34 5.68 19.77 32.46
CA GLN A 34 4.48 19.01 32.80
C GLN A 34 4.75 17.52 32.96
N HIS A 35 4.34 17.02 34.13
CA HIS A 35 4.46 15.64 34.59
C HIS A 35 3.73 14.65 33.67
N CYS A 36 4.33 13.47 33.52
CA CYS A 36 3.85 12.36 32.72
C CYS A 36 2.46 11.86 33.20
N CYS A 37 1.43 12.12 32.39
CA CYS A 37 0.21 11.31 32.34
C CYS A 37 0.11 10.65 30.95
N PRO A 38 -0.66 9.56 30.79
CA PRO A 38 -0.60 8.73 29.60
C PRO A 38 -1.02 9.55 28.38
N VAL A 39 -0.13 9.63 27.40
CA VAL A 39 -0.44 10.23 26.10
C VAL A 39 -1.50 9.36 25.44
N GLU A 40 -2.76 9.77 25.50
CA GLU A 40 -3.75 9.41 24.50
C GLU A 40 -3.18 9.83 23.14
N ARG A 41 -2.54 8.89 22.45
CA ARG A 41 -2.15 9.04 21.05
C ARG A 41 -3.39 8.90 20.17
N GLY A 42 -4.32 9.84 20.34
CA GLY A 42 -5.23 10.22 19.27
C GLY A 42 -4.40 10.88 18.19
N ILE A 43 -4.11 10.16 17.11
CA ILE A 43 -3.57 10.75 15.89
C ILE A 43 -4.67 11.68 15.39
N LEU A 44 -4.59 12.94 15.78
CA LEU A 44 -5.48 13.99 15.33
C LEU A 44 -5.08 14.34 13.89
N TRP A 45 -5.59 13.58 12.93
CA TRP A 45 -5.43 13.79 11.47
C TRP A 45 -5.84 15.18 10.96
N LYS A 46 -6.35 16.05 11.84
CA LYS A 46 -6.87 17.39 11.51
C LYS A 46 -5.96 18.56 11.86
N LYS A 47 -4.76 18.38 12.43
CA LYS A 47 -3.89 19.52 12.79
C LYS A 47 -2.46 19.35 12.30
N ASP A 48 -2.24 19.62 11.02
CA ASP A 48 -1.48 20.80 10.56
C ASP A 48 -1.14 20.67 9.06
N ILE A 49 -2.07 21.12 8.20
CA ILE A 49 -1.87 21.28 6.75
C ILE A 49 -1.37 22.70 6.44
N ARG A 50 -0.92 23.47 7.45
CA ARG A 50 -0.57 24.91 7.34
C ARG A 50 0.64 25.24 6.45
N GLY A 51 1.07 24.33 5.58
CA GLY A 51 2.14 24.55 4.60
C GLY A 51 1.93 23.87 3.25
N LEU A 52 0.77 23.26 2.97
CA LEU A 52 0.47 22.84 1.59
C LEU A 52 -0.05 24.06 0.82
N ASP A 53 0.54 24.32 -0.34
CA ASP A 53 0.01 25.29 -1.30
C ASP A 53 -1.47 24.97 -1.62
N SER A 54 -2.25 26.00 -1.90
CA SER A 54 -3.64 25.94 -2.36
C SER A 54 -3.85 24.88 -3.46
N SER A 55 -2.90 24.76 -4.38
CA SER A 55 -2.87 23.76 -5.45
C SER A 55 -2.78 22.32 -4.90
N ALA A 56 -1.80 22.05 -4.03
CA ALA A 56 -1.60 20.76 -3.39
C ALA A 56 -2.80 20.32 -2.53
N SER A 57 -3.37 21.26 -1.78
CA SER A 57 -4.57 21.05 -0.97
C SER A 57 -5.77 20.68 -1.84
N SER A 58 -5.96 21.36 -2.98
CA SER A 58 -7.04 21.04 -3.93
C SER A 58 -6.87 19.66 -4.57
N MET A 59 -5.64 19.26 -4.91
CA MET A 59 -5.34 17.96 -5.51
C MET A 59 -5.60 16.80 -4.54
N LEU A 60 -5.23 16.97 -3.26
CA LEU A 60 -5.43 15.94 -2.24
C LEU A 60 -6.79 16.02 -1.55
N ALA A 61 -7.58 17.08 -1.77
CA ALA A 61 -8.87 17.27 -1.12
C ALA A 61 -9.82 16.07 -1.26
N PRO A 62 -9.95 15.40 -2.41
CA PRO A 62 -10.80 14.20 -2.52
C PRO A 62 -10.34 13.07 -1.59
N LEU A 63 -9.03 12.89 -1.42
CA LEU A 63 -8.44 11.87 -0.54
C LEU A 63 -8.56 12.25 0.93
N LEU A 64 -8.29 13.51 1.27
CA LEU A 64 -8.30 14.00 2.65
C LEU A 64 -9.72 14.14 3.21
N ASN A 65 -10.69 14.43 2.34
CA ASN A 65 -12.10 14.57 2.72
C ASN A 65 -12.89 13.26 2.57
N TYR A 66 -12.26 12.18 2.12
CA TYR A 66 -12.92 10.89 1.97
C TYR A 66 -13.40 10.36 3.33
N ARG A 67 -14.69 10.04 3.41
CA ARG A 67 -15.28 9.44 4.60
C ARG A 67 -15.26 7.92 4.49
N PHE A 68 -14.41 7.28 5.26
CA PHE A 68 -14.39 5.83 5.34
C PHE A 68 -15.64 5.28 6.01
N LEU A 69 -16.04 4.10 5.55
CA LEU A 69 -17.06 3.30 6.22
C LEU A 69 -16.53 2.65 7.50
N LEU A 70 -15.24 2.28 7.52
CA LEU A 70 -14.60 1.64 8.66
C LEU A 70 -14.15 2.68 9.70
N PRO A 71 -14.28 2.40 11.00
CA PRO A 71 -13.68 3.21 12.06
C PRO A 71 -12.16 3.31 11.92
N GLU A 72 -11.59 4.40 12.42
CA GLU A 72 -10.14 4.66 12.33
C GLU A 72 -9.29 3.52 12.88
N LEU A 73 -9.71 2.89 13.97
CA LEU A 73 -8.97 1.77 14.57
C LEU A 73 -8.82 0.60 13.58
N GLN A 74 -9.89 0.26 12.86
CA GLN A 74 -9.85 -0.81 11.85
C GLN A 74 -9.04 -0.42 10.61
N LEU A 75 -8.98 0.88 10.27
CA LEU A 75 -8.09 1.39 9.23
C LEU A 75 -6.62 1.34 9.65
N ARG A 76 -6.30 1.50 10.93
CA ARG A 76 -4.94 1.32 11.44
C ARG A 76 -4.52 -0.14 11.42
N ASP A 77 -5.40 -1.06 11.80
CA ASP A 77 -5.15 -2.51 11.75
C ASP A 77 -4.95 -3.05 10.34
N ALA A 78 -5.34 -2.25 9.36
CA ALA A 78 -5.09 -2.52 7.97
C ALA A 78 -3.60 -2.35 7.60
N VAL A 79 -2.81 -1.55 8.31
CA VAL A 79 -1.37 -1.46 8.07
C VAL A 79 -0.66 -2.64 8.72
N GLY A 80 -0.03 -3.50 7.92
CA GLY A 80 0.67 -4.69 8.43
C GLY A 80 2.09 -4.39 8.91
N HIS A 81 2.77 -3.48 8.20
CA HIS A 81 4.14 -3.09 8.42
C HIS A 81 4.37 -1.70 7.80
N HIS A 82 5.01 -0.79 8.54
CA HIS A 82 5.24 0.57 8.05
C HIS A 82 6.48 0.70 7.16
N GLY A 83 7.50 -0.11 7.40
CA GLY A 83 8.78 -0.03 6.70
C GLY A 83 9.43 1.36 6.77
N ASN A 84 10.36 1.58 5.85
CA ASN A 84 11.02 2.84 5.56
C ASN A 84 10.20 3.55 4.47
N ALA A 85 9.55 4.63 4.88
CA ALA A 85 8.67 5.37 4.00
C ALA A 85 9.42 6.33 3.05
N LEU A 86 10.74 6.50 3.11
CA LEU A 86 11.46 7.59 2.40
C LEU A 86 11.12 7.68 0.91
N ARG A 87 11.13 6.56 0.19
CA ARG A 87 10.79 6.54 -1.25
C ARG A 87 9.31 6.86 -1.49
N LEU A 88 8.43 6.39 -0.61
CA LEU A 88 7.00 6.72 -0.66
C LEU A 88 6.76 8.20 -0.37
N ARG A 89 7.50 8.81 0.56
CA ARG A 89 7.45 10.26 0.81
C ARG A 89 7.88 11.05 -0.42
N LYS A 90 8.97 10.63 -1.08
CA LYS A 90 9.43 11.22 -2.34
C LYS A 90 8.33 11.12 -3.40
N PHE A 91 7.75 9.95 -3.61
CA PHE A 91 6.64 9.75 -4.55
C PHE A 91 5.47 10.71 -4.28
N VAL A 92 5.00 10.79 -3.03
CA VAL A 92 3.90 11.70 -2.65
C VAL A 92 4.30 13.17 -2.87
N SER A 93 5.52 13.55 -2.51
CA SER A 93 6.05 14.90 -2.74
C SER A 93 6.06 15.27 -4.22
N GLU A 94 6.47 14.35 -5.10
CA GLU A 94 6.48 14.56 -6.54
C GLU A 94 5.06 14.55 -7.14
N LEU A 95 4.15 13.74 -6.59
CA LEU A 95 2.75 13.71 -6.99
C LEU A 95 2.07 15.05 -6.67
N ILE A 96 2.34 15.60 -5.49
CA ILE A 96 1.85 16.90 -5.04
C ILE A 96 2.45 18.03 -5.88
N SER A 97 3.75 17.98 -6.17
CA SER A 97 4.42 19.04 -6.93
C SER A 97 3.90 19.12 -8.37
N GLY A 98 3.49 17.98 -8.94
CA GLY A 98 2.99 17.92 -10.31
C GLY A 98 4.03 18.39 -11.33
N ILE A 99 5.33 18.35 -11.02
CA ILE A 99 6.37 18.82 -11.94
C ILE A 99 6.44 17.92 -13.18
N ARG A 100 6.25 16.61 -12.99
CA ARG A 100 6.25 15.60 -14.06
C ARG A 100 5.14 14.57 -13.87
N PRO A 101 4.72 13.88 -14.94
CA PRO A 101 3.90 12.68 -14.81
C PRO A 101 4.67 11.59 -14.05
N LEU A 102 3.96 10.85 -13.19
CA LEU A 102 4.54 9.72 -12.45
C LEU A 102 4.08 8.38 -13.03
N ARG A 103 4.94 7.37 -12.94
CA ARG A 103 4.66 6.01 -13.43
C ARG A 103 4.35 5.10 -12.26
N VAL A 104 3.19 4.46 -12.30
CA VAL A 104 2.73 3.54 -11.25
C VAL A 104 2.57 2.15 -11.85
N GLY A 105 3.23 1.16 -11.25
CA GLY A 105 3.13 -0.24 -11.61
C GLY A 105 2.38 -1.05 -10.55
N VAL A 106 1.77 -2.15 -10.98
CA VAL A 106 1.36 -3.23 -10.09
C VAL A 106 1.91 -4.57 -10.59
N LEU A 107 2.42 -5.36 -9.66
CA LEU A 107 2.79 -6.76 -9.84
C LEU A 107 1.93 -7.61 -8.92
N GLY A 108 1.42 -8.71 -9.45
CA GLY A 108 0.62 -9.62 -8.65
C GLY A 108 -0.06 -10.71 -9.43
N GLY A 109 -0.91 -11.46 -8.72
CA GLY A 109 -1.69 -12.56 -9.27
C GLY A 109 -2.98 -12.13 -9.98
N SER A 110 -3.93 -13.07 -10.08
CA SER A 110 -5.20 -12.88 -10.79
C SER A 110 -6.06 -11.76 -10.21
N ILE A 111 -6.05 -11.57 -8.89
CA ILE A 111 -6.83 -10.50 -8.25
C ILE A 111 -6.37 -9.13 -8.75
N SER A 112 -5.05 -8.89 -8.75
CA SER A 112 -4.46 -7.63 -9.20
C SER A 112 -4.45 -7.46 -10.71
N TRP A 113 -4.52 -8.57 -11.46
CA TRP A 113 -4.79 -8.54 -12.90
C TRP A 113 -6.20 -8.00 -13.22
N GLY A 114 -7.14 -8.12 -12.28
CA GLY A 114 -8.53 -7.68 -12.43
C GLY A 114 -9.53 -8.83 -12.60
N GLU A 115 -9.20 -10.04 -12.13
CA GLU A 115 -10.14 -11.16 -12.10
C GLU A 115 -11.38 -10.81 -11.28
N GLU A 116 -12.56 -11.22 -11.75
CA GLU A 116 -13.87 -10.89 -11.17
C GLU A 116 -14.25 -9.39 -11.18
N ALA A 117 -13.45 -8.51 -11.79
CA ALA A 117 -13.88 -7.14 -12.04
C ALA A 117 -14.94 -7.13 -13.15
N THR A 118 -16.01 -6.34 -12.99
CA THR A 118 -17.07 -6.23 -14.01
C THR A 118 -16.55 -5.72 -15.36
N VAL A 119 -15.56 -4.82 -15.31
CA VAL A 119 -14.86 -4.24 -16.45
C VAL A 119 -13.41 -4.04 -16.04
N ARG A 120 -12.51 -4.85 -16.62
CA ARG A 120 -11.06 -4.72 -16.42
C ARG A 120 -10.56 -3.40 -16.99
N GLY A 121 -9.66 -2.73 -16.27
CA GLY A 121 -9.18 -1.39 -16.60
C GLY A 121 -10.04 -0.26 -16.03
N HIS A 122 -11.18 -0.56 -15.43
CA HIS A 122 -12.11 0.46 -14.89
C HIS A 122 -12.62 0.13 -13.48
N THR A 123 -12.98 -1.12 -13.23
CA THR A 123 -13.63 -1.54 -11.98
C THR A 123 -12.77 -2.49 -11.14
N ASP A 124 -11.59 -2.86 -11.64
CA ASP A 124 -10.58 -3.52 -10.82
C ASP A 124 -9.94 -2.52 -9.84
N TRP A 125 -9.37 -3.06 -8.76
CA TRP A 125 -8.90 -2.24 -7.66
C TRP A 125 -7.72 -1.35 -8.04
N PHE A 126 -6.88 -1.81 -8.99
CA PHE A 126 -5.70 -1.06 -9.40
C PHE A 126 -6.11 0.15 -10.24
N SER A 127 -7.02 -0.02 -11.21
CA SER A 127 -7.58 1.09 -11.95
C SER A 127 -8.28 2.10 -11.05
N ILE A 128 -9.12 1.63 -10.11
CA ILE A 128 -9.74 2.51 -9.12
C ILE A 128 -8.66 3.27 -8.35
N PHE A 129 -7.61 2.59 -7.89
CA PHE A 129 -6.50 3.25 -7.17
C PHE A 129 -5.80 4.33 -8.01
N THR A 130 -5.50 4.05 -9.28
CA THR A 130 -4.81 4.99 -10.15
C THR A 130 -5.69 6.16 -10.56
N ASP A 131 -7.01 5.99 -10.65
CA ASP A 131 -7.96 7.06 -10.93
C ASP A 131 -8.00 8.11 -9.80
N TRP A 132 -7.65 7.72 -8.57
CA TRP A 132 -7.49 8.66 -7.45
C TRP A 132 -6.19 9.47 -7.51
N LEU A 133 -5.25 9.10 -8.37
CA LEU A 133 -3.95 9.75 -8.49
C LEU A 133 -3.95 10.73 -9.67
N PRO A 134 -3.68 12.03 -9.45
CA PRO A 134 -3.58 12.96 -10.54
C PRO A 134 -2.29 12.73 -11.34
N ARG A 135 -2.40 12.79 -12.68
CA ARG A 135 -1.25 12.87 -13.60
C ARG A 135 -0.28 11.69 -13.49
N VAL A 136 -0.82 10.49 -13.30
CA VAL A 136 -0.05 9.25 -13.34
C VAL A 136 -0.34 8.44 -14.59
N SER A 137 0.66 7.71 -15.08
CA SER A 137 0.47 6.62 -16.04
C SER A 137 0.57 5.29 -15.30
N ALA A 138 -0.40 4.41 -15.51
CA ALA A 138 -0.50 3.13 -14.84
C ALA A 138 -0.08 1.97 -15.75
N ARG A 139 0.70 1.02 -15.23
CA ARG A 139 1.03 -0.25 -15.89
C ARG A 139 0.62 -1.43 -15.01
N ASN A 140 -0.34 -2.23 -15.49
CA ASN A 140 -0.71 -3.48 -14.84
C ASN A 140 0.15 -4.63 -15.40
N GLY A 141 1.19 -5.00 -14.65
CA GLY A 141 2.10 -6.10 -14.96
C GLY A 141 1.72 -7.43 -14.30
N CYS A 142 0.49 -7.58 -13.82
CA CYS A 142 0.04 -8.79 -13.16
C CYS A 142 -0.14 -9.94 -14.17
N VAL A 143 0.16 -11.16 -13.74
CA VAL A 143 -0.07 -12.38 -14.53
C VAL A 143 -0.86 -13.39 -13.69
N PRO A 144 -2.09 -13.76 -14.10
CA PRO A 144 -2.94 -14.68 -13.35
C PRO A 144 -2.27 -16.03 -13.08
N GLY A 145 -2.49 -16.58 -11.88
CA GLY A 145 -1.97 -17.90 -11.50
C GLY A 145 -0.45 -17.97 -11.32
N THR A 146 0.26 -16.84 -11.32
CA THR A 146 1.72 -16.81 -11.14
C THR A 146 2.14 -16.39 -9.75
N THR A 147 3.42 -16.60 -9.42
CA THR A 147 4.04 -16.30 -8.12
C THR A 147 5.03 -15.14 -8.22
N SER A 148 5.52 -14.67 -7.09
CA SER A 148 6.58 -13.64 -7.06
C SER A 148 7.84 -14.07 -7.80
N THR A 149 8.14 -15.37 -7.85
CA THR A 149 9.29 -15.93 -8.57
C THR A 149 9.15 -15.77 -10.08
N TYR A 150 7.93 -15.93 -10.62
CA TYR A 150 7.68 -15.68 -12.04
C TYR A 150 7.93 -14.20 -12.38
N SER A 151 7.41 -13.28 -11.57
CA SER A 151 7.65 -11.84 -11.76
C SER A 151 9.11 -11.46 -11.67
N LEU A 152 9.89 -12.12 -10.82
CA LEU A 152 11.34 -11.90 -10.75
C LEU A 152 12.02 -12.25 -12.09
N LEU A 153 11.64 -13.37 -12.71
CA LEU A 153 12.25 -13.84 -13.97
C LEU A 153 11.85 -12.97 -15.17
N CYS A 154 10.64 -12.40 -15.15
CA CYS A 154 10.08 -11.63 -16.27
C CYS A 154 9.99 -10.12 -15.97
N LEU A 155 10.70 -9.61 -14.97
CA LEU A 155 10.46 -8.27 -14.41
C LEU A 155 10.50 -7.15 -15.47
N GLU A 156 11.44 -7.23 -16.40
CA GLU A 156 11.68 -6.20 -17.43
C GLU A 156 10.48 -6.05 -18.40
N GLU A 157 9.70 -7.12 -18.56
CA GLU A 157 8.48 -7.13 -19.38
C GLU A 157 7.22 -6.78 -18.59
N LEU A 158 7.28 -6.82 -17.26
CA LEU A 158 6.11 -6.58 -16.41
C LEU A 158 6.08 -5.15 -15.86
N VAL A 159 7.25 -4.53 -15.67
CA VAL A 159 7.38 -3.21 -15.03
C VAL A 159 8.29 -2.30 -15.84
N ASP A 160 7.94 -1.02 -15.87
CA ASP A 160 8.76 0.02 -16.46
C ASP A 160 10.05 0.26 -15.67
N GLN A 161 11.19 0.42 -16.36
CA GLN A 161 12.49 0.68 -15.69
C GLN A 161 12.52 1.99 -14.89
N GLU A 162 11.74 2.99 -15.32
CA GLU A 162 11.61 4.30 -14.67
C GLU A 162 10.32 4.43 -13.85
N VAL A 163 9.80 3.31 -13.33
CA VAL A 163 8.62 3.33 -12.46
C VAL A 163 8.91 4.08 -11.14
N ASP A 164 7.92 4.83 -10.65
CA ASP A 164 8.04 5.65 -9.43
C ASP A 164 7.42 4.97 -8.20
N LEU A 165 6.38 4.17 -8.42
CA LEU A 165 5.69 3.38 -7.41
C LEU A 165 5.34 2.01 -7.96
N VAL A 166 5.66 0.95 -7.22
CA VAL A 166 5.26 -0.43 -7.53
C VAL A 166 4.45 -1.00 -6.36
N LEU A 167 3.23 -1.41 -6.64
CA LEU A 167 2.40 -2.21 -5.74
C LEU A 167 2.69 -3.69 -5.98
N VAL A 168 2.92 -4.47 -4.93
CA VAL A 168 3.27 -5.90 -5.04
C VAL A 168 2.28 -6.75 -4.26
N GLU A 169 1.57 -7.65 -4.94
CA GLU A 169 0.50 -8.48 -4.39
C GLU A 169 0.68 -9.95 -4.78
N TYR A 170 1.27 -10.75 -3.89
CA TYR A 170 1.42 -12.19 -4.10
C TYR A 170 0.95 -13.01 -2.89
N GLY A 171 0.27 -12.37 -1.92
CA GLY A 171 -0.03 -13.01 -0.63
C GLY A 171 -0.94 -14.23 -0.73
N VAL A 172 -1.69 -14.39 -1.82
CA VAL A 172 -2.54 -15.56 -2.07
C VAL A 172 -1.91 -16.58 -3.01
N ASN A 173 -0.96 -16.16 -3.84
CA ASN A 173 -0.32 -16.94 -4.90
C ASN A 173 0.98 -17.61 -4.44
N ASP A 174 1.75 -16.91 -3.61
CA ASP A 174 2.94 -17.46 -2.98
C ASP A 174 2.48 -18.48 -1.93
N VAL A 175 2.72 -19.77 -2.23
CA VAL A 175 2.25 -20.89 -1.41
C VAL A 175 2.71 -20.73 0.03
N PHE A 176 1.79 -20.98 0.96
CA PHE A 176 2.06 -20.99 2.38
C PHE A 176 2.91 -22.21 2.72
N ALA A 177 4.20 -22.01 2.88
CA ALA A 177 5.05 -22.94 3.60
C ALA A 177 5.25 -22.39 5.02
N ASP A 178 4.92 -23.19 6.04
CA ASP A 178 5.04 -22.78 7.45
C ASP A 178 6.50 -22.67 7.95
N GLN A 179 7.45 -22.88 7.05
CA GLN A 179 8.87 -22.80 7.33
C GLN A 179 9.36 -21.36 7.18
N LEU A 180 10.13 -20.88 8.16
CA LEU A 180 10.80 -19.57 8.10
C LEU A 180 12.15 -19.64 7.35
N VAL A 181 12.77 -20.82 7.31
CA VAL A 181 14.07 -21.08 6.68
C VAL A 181 13.86 -21.95 5.44
N HIS A 182 14.58 -21.66 4.37
CA HIS A 182 14.45 -22.36 3.06
C HIS A 182 13.06 -22.27 2.42
N ASN A 183 12.28 -21.26 2.80
CA ASN A 183 10.98 -20.99 2.20
C ASN A 183 11.17 -20.32 0.84
N THR A 184 10.95 -21.11 -0.22
CA THR A 184 11.13 -20.66 -1.61
C THR A 184 10.22 -19.50 -1.97
N ALA A 185 9.01 -19.43 -1.41
CA ALA A 185 8.08 -18.33 -1.63
C ALA A 185 8.60 -17.02 -1.00
N VAL A 186 9.06 -17.07 0.25
CA VAL A 186 9.67 -15.91 0.93
C VAL A 186 10.93 -15.45 0.18
N MET A 187 11.77 -16.38 -0.26
CA MET A 187 12.99 -16.07 -1.01
C MET A 187 12.68 -15.47 -2.39
N GLY A 188 11.67 -15.98 -3.09
CA GLY A 188 11.20 -15.45 -4.37
C GLY A 188 10.75 -14.00 -4.23
N LEU A 189 9.90 -13.73 -3.23
CA LEU A 189 9.45 -12.38 -2.95
C LEU A 189 10.59 -11.46 -2.50
N GLU A 190 11.49 -11.93 -1.62
CA GLU A 190 12.65 -11.13 -1.17
C GLU A 190 13.50 -10.67 -2.35
N ARG A 191 13.83 -11.60 -3.26
CA ARG A 191 14.64 -11.32 -4.46
C ARG A 191 13.92 -10.36 -5.40
N LEU A 192 12.61 -10.54 -5.61
CA LEU A 192 11.80 -9.60 -6.39
C LEU A 192 11.85 -8.19 -5.78
N LEU A 193 11.63 -8.06 -4.48
CA LEU A 193 11.63 -6.76 -3.79
C LEU A 193 13.00 -6.08 -3.88
N ARG A 194 14.11 -6.83 -3.73
CA ARG A 194 15.46 -6.29 -3.93
C ARG A 194 15.66 -5.76 -5.34
N ARG A 195 15.28 -6.54 -6.36
CA ARG A 195 15.42 -6.14 -7.76
C ARG A 195 14.58 -4.90 -8.08
N LEU A 196 13.35 -4.82 -7.58
CA LEU A 196 12.50 -3.63 -7.70
C LEU A 196 13.15 -2.39 -7.06
N MET A 197 13.77 -2.57 -5.89
CA MET A 197 14.44 -1.47 -5.20
C MET A 197 15.70 -0.96 -5.92
N GLU A 198 16.27 -1.76 -6.81
CA GLU A 198 17.44 -1.45 -7.64
C GLU A 198 17.07 -0.89 -9.03
N LEU A 199 15.78 -0.79 -9.37
CA LEU A 199 15.37 -0.21 -10.64
C LEU A 199 15.84 1.26 -10.77
N PRO A 200 16.18 1.73 -11.99
CA PRO A 200 16.68 3.09 -12.22
C PRO A 200 15.79 4.20 -11.69
N GLY A 201 14.46 4.04 -11.74
CA GLY A 201 13.48 4.99 -11.21
C GLY A 201 13.52 5.17 -9.68
N TRP A 202 14.26 4.30 -8.97
CA TRP A 202 14.31 4.25 -7.50
C TRP A 202 12.91 4.20 -6.87
N PRO A 203 12.05 3.25 -7.29
CA PRO A 203 10.64 3.29 -6.94
C PRO A 203 10.39 3.11 -5.45
N ALA A 204 9.29 3.70 -4.99
CA ALA A 204 8.61 3.24 -3.79
C ALA A 204 8.02 1.85 -4.04
N VAL A 205 8.24 0.90 -3.13
CA VAL A 205 7.67 -0.45 -3.24
C VAL A 205 6.75 -0.68 -2.06
N VAL A 206 5.49 -1.03 -2.34
CA VAL A 206 4.44 -1.21 -1.32
C VAL A 206 3.83 -2.59 -1.44
N GLY A 207 3.89 -3.37 -0.37
CA GLY A 207 3.24 -4.68 -0.29
C GLY A 207 1.73 -4.56 -0.05
N VAL A 208 0.94 -5.15 -0.93
CA VAL A 208 -0.51 -5.23 -0.82
C VAL A 208 -0.90 -6.65 -0.45
N ALA A 209 -1.72 -6.81 0.58
CA ALA A 209 -2.33 -8.09 0.93
C ALA A 209 -3.83 -8.04 0.70
N VAL A 210 -4.31 -8.93 -0.15
CA VAL A 210 -5.74 -9.15 -0.35
C VAL A 210 -6.21 -10.29 0.56
N PRO A 211 -7.25 -10.08 1.40
CA PRO A 211 -7.76 -11.13 2.27
C PRO A 211 -8.44 -12.25 1.46
N ARG A 212 -8.18 -13.51 1.82
CA ARG A 212 -8.97 -14.64 1.33
C ARG A 212 -10.28 -14.72 2.10
N ILE A 213 -11.41 -14.75 1.38
CA ILE A 213 -12.76 -14.86 1.98
C ILE A 213 -13.03 -16.29 2.53
N LYS A 214 -12.09 -17.23 2.37
CA LYS A 214 -12.15 -18.56 2.99
C LYS A 214 -10.91 -18.83 3.84
N THR A 215 -11.15 -19.13 5.12
CA THR A 215 -10.25 -19.71 6.15
C THR A 215 -9.38 -18.78 7.00
N SER A 216 -9.28 -19.17 8.26
CA SER A 216 -8.95 -18.46 9.50
C SER A 216 -7.44 -18.27 9.77
N SER A 217 -6.64 -18.04 8.74
CA SER A 217 -5.18 -17.99 8.90
C SER A 217 -4.53 -17.00 7.93
N PHE A 218 -4.33 -15.75 8.38
CA PHE A 218 -3.47 -14.77 7.71
C PHE A 218 -2.72 -13.93 8.75
N GLY A 219 -1.39 -13.83 8.65
CA GLY A 219 -0.69 -12.77 9.36
C GLY A 219 0.80 -12.88 9.67
N ALA A 220 1.49 -14.00 9.50
CA ALA A 220 2.86 -14.12 10.01
C ALA A 220 3.99 -13.94 8.96
N PHE A 221 3.79 -14.34 7.70
CA PHE A 221 4.93 -14.67 6.82
C PHE A 221 5.46 -13.51 5.96
N HIS A 222 4.59 -12.74 5.29
CA HIS A 222 5.05 -11.62 4.44
C HIS A 222 5.60 -10.44 5.26
N ALA A 223 5.16 -10.30 6.51
CA ALA A 223 5.65 -9.28 7.42
C ALA A 223 7.16 -9.41 7.69
N THR A 224 7.73 -10.63 7.67
CA THR A 224 9.15 -10.85 7.93
C THR A 224 10.06 -10.41 6.79
N SER A 225 9.67 -10.67 5.53
CA SER A 225 10.45 -10.23 4.35
C SER A 225 10.33 -8.71 4.15
N LEU A 226 9.13 -8.17 4.34
CA LEU A 226 8.90 -6.72 4.36
C LEU A 226 9.68 -6.02 5.49
N ALA A 227 9.69 -6.58 6.70
CA ALA A 227 10.45 -6.03 7.83
C ALA A 227 11.96 -6.07 7.60
N ARG A 228 12.51 -7.13 7.00
CA ARG A 228 13.96 -7.23 6.71
C ARG A 228 14.47 -6.17 5.74
N HIS A 229 13.60 -5.62 4.89
CA HIS A 229 13.98 -4.60 3.92
C HIS A 229 13.43 -3.21 4.27
N ASN A 230 12.81 -3.08 5.45
CA ASN A 230 12.06 -1.89 5.81
C ASN A 230 11.12 -1.48 4.65
N LEU A 231 10.33 -2.41 4.13
CA LEU A 231 9.35 -2.14 3.09
C LEU A 231 7.96 -2.10 3.72
N GLY A 232 7.19 -1.03 3.45
CA GLY A 232 5.83 -0.94 3.94
C GLY A 232 4.95 -2.03 3.31
N GLY A 233 4.10 -2.67 4.12
CA GLY A 233 3.09 -3.58 3.58
C GLY A 233 1.88 -3.75 4.47
N ARG A 234 0.75 -4.08 3.88
CA ARG A 234 -0.54 -4.27 4.55
C ARG A 234 -0.72 -5.74 4.94
N ALA A 235 -1.24 -6.03 6.12
CA ALA A 235 -1.72 -7.35 6.51
C ALA A 235 -3.14 -7.16 7.05
N GLY A 236 -4.16 -7.64 6.34
CA GLY A 236 -5.53 -7.56 6.81
C GLY A 236 -5.79 -8.54 7.95
N ARG A 237 -5.39 -8.21 9.19
CA ARG A 237 -5.69 -9.07 10.36
C ARG A 237 -7.10 -8.86 10.92
N HIS A 238 -7.77 -7.72 10.72
CA HIS A 238 -9.02 -7.43 11.47
C HIS A 238 -10.16 -6.71 10.71
N SER A 239 -10.21 -6.76 9.37
CA SER A 239 -11.34 -6.16 8.62
C SER A 239 -12.49 -7.12 8.29
N SER A 240 -12.52 -8.32 8.84
CA SER A 240 -13.74 -9.14 8.85
C SER A 240 -14.68 -8.60 9.93
N LEU A 241 -15.83 -8.08 9.50
CA LEU A 241 -16.96 -7.72 10.38
C LEU A 241 -17.18 -8.81 11.44
N PRO A 242 -17.38 -8.46 12.73
CA PRO A 242 -17.85 -9.43 13.70
C PRO A 242 -19.20 -9.98 13.23
N ARG A 243 -19.35 -11.31 13.27
CA ARG A 243 -20.67 -11.93 13.13
C ARG A 243 -21.51 -11.45 14.29
N ILE A 244 -22.49 -10.60 14.00
CA ILE A 244 -23.61 -10.35 14.92
C ILE A 244 -24.47 -11.63 14.87
N PRO A 245 -24.85 -12.21 16.02
CA PRO A 245 -25.73 -13.38 16.07
C PRO A 245 -27.09 -13.13 15.39
#